data_AF-A0A957A6V2-F1
#
_entry.id   AF-A0A957A6V2-F1
#
_cell.length_a   1.000
_cell.length_b   1.000
_cell.length_c   1.000
_cell.angle_alpha   90.00
_cell.angle_beta   90.00
_cell.angle_gamma   90.00
#
_symmetry.space_group_name_H-M   'P 1'
#
loop_
_entity.id
_entity.type
_entity.pdbx_description
1 polymer ?
#
loop_
_entity_poly.entity_id
_entity_poly.type
_entity_poly.pdbx_seq_one_letter_code
_entity_poly.pdbx_strand_id
1 'polypeptide(L)'
;MVSSGPRSFGSFVGGNRDRFEDQRRRPQTGLPPHDVSAEEAVIAALLLDDDAYARVLPIVKPEDFFREQNGWIYEACLSVAERGEEVTIPTVAHELDRAGHLDEAGGEPYLVEVAGKYFTAVGVETHARIVARDALYRRLIQAAG
;
A
#
# COMPACT_ATOMS: atom_id res chain seq x y z
N MET A 1 33.23 -6.04 -66.85
CA MET A 1 32.13 -5.11 -67.18
C MET A 1 31.13 -5.20 -66.02
N VAL A 2 31.19 -4.44 -64.91
CA VAL A 2 31.09 -2.99 -64.66
C VAL A 2 29.86 -2.33 -65.30
N SER A 3 28.88 -1.95 -64.45
CA SER A 3 28.15 -0.65 -64.37
C SER A 3 26.88 -0.83 -63.52
N SER A 4 26.83 -0.40 -62.24
CA SER A 4 26.36 0.92 -61.70
C SER A 4 24.84 1.12 -61.81
N GLY A 5 24.02 1.03 -60.74
CA GLY A 5 23.67 2.10 -59.75
C GLY A 5 22.23 2.62 -60.03
N PRO A 6 21.44 3.15 -59.05
CA PRO A 6 21.84 3.91 -57.87
C PRO A 6 21.25 3.43 -56.51
N ARG A 7 21.74 4.08 -55.44
CA ARG A 7 21.35 3.93 -54.03
C ARG A 7 20.31 5.00 -53.64
N SER A 8 19.40 4.66 -52.72
CA SER A 8 18.70 5.57 -51.77
C SER A 8 18.32 4.70 -50.56
N PHE A 9 18.83 4.83 -49.32
CA PHE A 9 18.87 5.90 -48.31
C PHE A 9 17.50 6.32 -47.74
N GLY A 10 17.33 6.12 -46.43
CA GLY A 10 16.26 6.65 -45.54
C GLY A 10 14.90 5.96 -45.70
N SER A 11 14.16 5.57 -44.67
CA SER A 11 14.02 6.17 -43.34
C SER A 11 13.59 5.15 -42.29
N PHE A 12 14.44 5.01 -41.28
CA PHE A 12 14.13 4.44 -39.98
C PHE A 12 13.33 5.48 -39.18
N VAL A 13 11.99 5.47 -39.23
CA VAL A 13 11.13 6.03 -38.15
C VAL A 13 9.76 5.38 -38.26
N GLY A 14 9.41 4.61 -37.23
CA GLY A 14 8.06 4.11 -36.98
C GLY A 14 8.00 3.67 -35.53
N GLY A 15 8.37 4.58 -34.63
CA GLY A 15 8.34 4.34 -33.20
C GLY A 15 6.92 3.96 -32.79
N ASN A 16 6.76 2.71 -32.37
CA ASN A 16 5.57 2.23 -31.71
C ASN A 16 5.56 2.79 -30.28
N ARG A 17 5.53 4.13 -30.16
CA ARG A 17 5.56 4.86 -28.89
C ARG A 17 4.19 5.00 -28.24
N ASP A 18 3.15 4.44 -28.84
CA ASP A 18 1.77 4.65 -28.38
C ASP A 18 1.20 3.45 -27.60
N ARG A 19 2.02 2.42 -27.31
CA ARG A 19 1.58 1.26 -26.51
C ARG A 19 1.97 1.29 -25.03
N PHE A 20 2.65 2.35 -24.58
CA PHE A 20 3.12 2.47 -23.19
C PHE A 20 2.46 3.60 -22.39
N GLU A 21 1.37 4.21 -22.87
CA GLU A 21 0.76 5.37 -22.18
C GLU A 21 -0.73 5.27 -21.82
N ASP A 22 -1.42 4.14 -22.04
CA ASP A 22 -2.85 4.03 -21.69
C ASP A 22 -3.18 2.89 -20.70
N GLN A 23 -2.45 2.87 -19.59
CA GLN A 23 -2.97 2.33 -18.33
C GLN A 23 -3.18 3.46 -17.31
N ARG A 24 -3.63 4.64 -17.77
CA ARG A 24 -4.16 5.64 -16.85
C ARG A 24 -5.34 4.99 -16.16
N ARG A 25 -5.13 4.65 -14.88
CA ARG A 25 -6.09 4.01 -13.96
C ARG A 25 -7.51 4.40 -14.36
N ARG A 26 -8.22 3.51 -15.06
CA ARG A 26 -9.67 3.64 -15.16
C ARG A 26 -10.13 3.70 -13.70
N PRO A 27 -10.92 4.70 -13.27
CA PRO A 27 -11.55 4.62 -11.96
C PRO A 27 -12.26 3.26 -11.94
N GLN A 28 -11.93 2.42 -10.95
CA GLN A 28 -12.65 1.17 -10.76
C GLN A 28 -14.07 1.58 -10.38
N THR A 29 -14.96 1.66 -11.38
CA THR A 29 -16.29 2.20 -11.21
C THR A 29 -17.07 1.31 -10.24
N GLY A 30 -17.22 1.77 -9.00
CA GLY A 30 -18.07 1.15 -7.98
C GLY A 30 -17.54 1.19 -6.55
N LEU A 31 -16.22 1.25 -6.34
CA LEU A 31 -15.63 1.26 -4.99
C LEU A 31 -15.10 2.64 -4.60
N PRO A 32 -15.24 3.06 -3.33
CA PRO A 32 -14.57 4.26 -2.82
C PRO A 32 -13.05 4.20 -3.04
N PRO A 33 -12.35 5.34 -3.15
CA PRO A 33 -10.89 5.37 -3.31
C PRO A 33 -10.15 4.57 -2.22
N HIS A 34 -9.25 3.68 -2.65
CA HIS A 34 -8.46 2.81 -1.79
C HIS A 34 -7.21 2.27 -2.50
N ASP A 35 -6.22 1.85 -1.72
CA ASP A 35 -5.04 1.12 -2.19
C ASP A 35 -4.62 0.10 -1.12
N VAL A 36 -5.19 -1.12 -1.21
CA VAL A 36 -4.92 -2.21 -0.24
C VAL A 36 -3.43 -2.58 -0.20
N SER A 37 -2.72 -2.42 -1.31
CA SER A 37 -1.28 -2.72 -1.36
C SER A 37 -0.48 -1.72 -0.53
N ALA A 38 -0.87 -0.44 -0.55
CA ALA A 38 -0.27 0.56 0.34
C ALA A 38 -0.59 0.30 1.82
N GLU A 39 -1.81 -0.13 2.13
CA GLU A 39 -2.20 -0.49 3.51
C GLU A 39 -1.36 -1.65 4.06
N GLU A 40 -1.26 -2.75 3.31
CA GLU A 40 -0.46 -3.92 3.69
C GLU A 40 1.03 -3.55 3.82
N ALA A 41 1.55 -2.70 2.93
CA ALA A 41 2.93 -2.23 3.02
C ALA A 41 3.21 -1.41 4.29
N VAL A 42 2.25 -0.60 4.75
CA VAL A 42 2.35 0.12 6.03
C VAL A 42 2.37 -0.85 7.20
N ILE A 43 1.46 -1.82 7.23
CA ILE A 43 1.42 -2.85 8.29
C ILE A 43 2.72 -3.65 8.33
N ALA A 44 3.20 -4.11 7.18
CA ALA A 44 4.44 -4.87 7.11
C ALA A 44 5.64 -4.05 7.60
N ALA A 45 5.72 -2.77 7.25
CA ALA A 45 6.79 -1.91 7.73
C ALA A 45 6.79 -1.78 9.26
N LEU A 46 5.61 -1.66 9.89
CA LEU A 46 5.48 -1.61 11.35
C LEU A 46 5.90 -2.91 12.04
N LEU A 47 5.70 -4.05 11.39
CA LEU A 47 6.09 -5.37 11.92
C LEU A 47 7.58 -5.70 11.74
N LEU A 48 8.30 -4.95 10.91
CA LEU A 48 9.67 -5.25 10.48
C LEU A 48 10.70 -4.21 10.91
N ASP A 49 10.28 -2.98 11.23
CA ASP A 49 11.16 -1.85 11.48
C ASP A 49 10.60 -0.98 12.61
N ASP A 50 11.27 -0.98 13.76
CA ASP A 50 10.90 -0.20 14.95
C ASP A 50 10.77 1.30 14.67
N ASP A 51 11.56 1.84 13.73
CA ASP A 51 11.52 3.25 13.35
C ASP A 51 10.35 3.57 12.40
N ALA A 52 9.65 2.56 11.86
CA ALA A 52 8.48 2.78 11.01
C ALA A 52 7.34 3.43 11.79
N TYR A 53 7.14 3.06 13.06
CA TYR A 53 6.09 3.63 13.90
C TYR A 53 6.14 5.16 13.94
N ALA A 54 7.31 5.71 14.31
CA ALA A 54 7.48 7.16 14.43
C ALA A 54 7.29 7.92 13.11
N ARG A 55 7.58 7.27 11.97
CA ARG A 55 7.40 7.84 10.63
C ARG A 55 5.95 7.81 10.15
N VAL A 56 5.20 6.77 10.51
CA VAL A 56 3.82 6.53 10.03
C VAL A 56 2.77 7.19 10.90
N LEU A 57 2.96 7.19 12.23
CA LEU A 57 2.03 7.76 13.22
C LEU A 57 1.49 9.16 12.85
N PRO A 58 2.31 10.14 12.38
CA PRO A 58 1.79 11.46 12.05
C PRO A 58 1.00 11.53 10.73
N ILE A 59 0.96 10.46 9.94
CA ILE A 59 0.42 10.46 8.56
C ILE A 59 -0.96 9.82 8.47
N VAL A 60 -1.19 8.70 9.17
CA VAL A 60 -2.41 7.89 9.05
C VAL A 60 -2.99 7.51 10.41
N LYS A 61 -4.31 7.34 10.44
CA LYS A 61 -5.07 6.81 11.58
C LYS A 61 -5.71 5.46 11.22
N PRO A 62 -6.15 4.64 12.21
CA PRO A 62 -6.85 3.39 11.94
C PRO A 62 -8.02 3.55 10.96
N GLU A 63 -8.79 4.63 11.07
CA GLU A 63 -9.97 4.87 10.22
C GLU A 63 -9.62 5.31 8.79
N ASP A 64 -8.36 5.63 8.52
CA ASP A 64 -7.88 5.95 7.18
C ASP A 64 -7.66 4.68 6.32
N PHE A 65 -7.65 3.49 6.92
CA PHE A 65 -7.60 2.23 6.18
C PHE A 65 -8.96 1.92 5.54
N PHE A 66 -8.96 1.43 4.31
CA PHE A 66 -10.18 1.00 3.62
C PHE A 66 -10.63 -0.38 4.07
N ARG A 67 -9.67 -1.30 4.27
CA ARG A 67 -9.98 -2.60 4.87
C ARG A 67 -10.02 -2.47 6.38
N GLU A 68 -11.17 -2.80 6.95
CA GLU A 68 -11.40 -2.76 8.40
C GLU A 68 -10.38 -3.62 9.16
N GLN A 69 -10.12 -4.85 8.69
CA GLN A 69 -9.05 -5.71 9.22
C GLN A 69 -7.69 -5.01 9.28
N ASN A 70 -7.33 -4.20 8.28
CA ASN A 70 -6.05 -3.50 8.25
C ASN A 70 -6.04 -2.33 9.25
N GLY A 71 -7.19 -1.67 9.42
CA GLY A 71 -7.39 -0.67 10.46
C GLY A 71 -7.18 -1.24 11.86
N TRP A 72 -7.79 -2.40 12.16
CA TRP A 72 -7.59 -3.09 13.45
C TRP A 72 -6.15 -3.50 13.67
N ILE A 73 -5.47 -4.04 12.65
CA ILE A 73 -4.05 -4.42 12.77
C ILE A 73 -3.20 -3.19 13.05
N TYR A 74 -3.44 -2.08 12.34
CA TYR A 74 -2.72 -0.83 12.59
C TYR A 74 -2.97 -0.31 14.01
N GLU A 75 -4.22 -0.31 14.49
CA GLU A 75 -4.57 0.08 15.86
C GLU A 75 -3.91 -0.80 16.92
N ALA A 76 -3.84 -2.11 16.68
CA ALA A 76 -3.11 -3.04 17.54
C ALA A 76 -1.60 -2.72 17.57
N CYS A 77 -0.98 -2.43 16.42
CA CYS A 77 0.40 -1.95 16.36
C CYS A 77 0.60 -0.68 17.19
N LEU A 78 -0.34 0.28 17.12
CA LEU A 78 -0.28 1.50 17.92
C LEU A 78 -0.35 1.20 19.42
N SER A 79 -1.32 0.38 19.84
CA SER A 79 -1.54 0.01 21.24
C SER A 79 -0.34 -0.71 21.85
N VAL A 80 0.32 -1.59 21.09
CA VAL A 80 1.56 -2.27 21.50
C VAL A 80 2.69 -1.25 21.67
N ALA A 81 2.92 -0.40 20.67
CA ALA A 81 3.97 0.61 20.71
C ALA A 81 3.78 1.64 21.84
N GLU A 82 2.55 2.05 22.13
CA GLU A 82 2.21 2.98 23.22
C GLU A 82 2.54 2.41 24.61
N ARG A 83 2.54 1.09 24.77
CA ARG A 83 3.00 0.41 26.00
C ARG A 83 4.52 0.28 26.08
N GLY A 84 5.25 0.70 25.05
CA GLY A 84 6.69 0.51 24.94
C GLY A 84 7.09 -0.94 24.64
N GLU A 85 6.17 -1.74 24.09
CA GLU A 85 6.44 -3.09 23.62
C GLU A 85 6.87 -3.07 22.15
N GLU A 86 7.67 -4.05 21.74
CA GLU A 86 8.11 -4.21 20.35
C GLU A 86 6.93 -4.68 19.48
N VAL A 87 6.73 -4.01 18.34
CA VAL A 87 5.65 -4.33 17.40
C VAL A 87 6.08 -5.52 16.54
N THR A 88 5.60 -6.70 16.88
CA THR A 88 5.95 -7.97 16.23
C THR A 88 4.68 -8.78 15.98
N ILE A 89 4.75 -9.80 15.12
CA ILE A 89 3.57 -10.63 14.81
C ILE A 89 2.93 -11.22 16.09
N PRO A 90 3.67 -11.83 17.03
CA PRO A 90 3.05 -12.35 18.26
C PRO A 90 2.44 -11.27 19.15
N THR A 91 3.07 -10.10 19.29
CA THR A 91 2.54 -9.02 20.15
C THR A 91 1.29 -8.38 19.55
N VAL A 92 1.26 -8.17 18.24
CA VAL A 92 0.09 -7.67 17.51
C VAL A 92 -1.04 -8.69 17.49
N ALA A 93 -0.75 -9.98 17.28
CA ALA A 93 -1.76 -11.04 17.34
C ALA A 93 -2.40 -11.14 18.72
N HIS A 94 -1.60 -11.06 19.78
CA HIS A 94 -2.11 -11.03 21.16
C HIS A 94 -2.99 -9.80 21.41
N GLU A 95 -2.61 -8.63 20.91
CA GLU A 95 -3.41 -7.42 21.06
C GLU A 95 -4.75 -7.51 20.30
N LEU A 96 -4.72 -8.06 19.08
CA LEU A 96 -5.93 -8.33 18.30
C LEU A 96 -6.85 -9.34 18.98
N ASP A 97 -6.30 -10.37 19.61
CA ASP A 97 -7.07 -11.37 20.36
C ASP A 97 -7.73 -10.73 21.59
N ARG A 98 -6.98 -9.92 22.33
CA ARG A 98 -7.51 -9.15 23.47
C ARG A 98 -8.63 -8.20 23.05
N ALA A 99 -8.57 -7.62 21.86
CA ALA A 99 -9.60 -6.76 21.30
C ALA A 99 -10.77 -7.54 20.67
N GLY A 100 -10.67 -8.86 20.54
CA GLY A 100 -11.70 -9.70 19.91
C GLY A 100 -11.73 -9.64 18.38
N HIS A 101 -10.65 -9.16 17.75
CA HIS A 101 -10.57 -8.95 16.30
C HIS A 101 -9.63 -9.93 15.58
N LEU A 102 -8.89 -10.80 16.28
CA LEU A 102 -7.87 -11.67 15.66
C LEU A 102 -8.43 -12.54 14.54
N ASP A 103 -9.52 -13.26 14.79
CA ASP A 103 -10.13 -14.15 13.80
C ASP A 103 -10.66 -13.38 12.58
N GLU A 104 -11.32 -12.24 12.80
CA GLU A 104 -11.86 -11.39 11.74
C GLU A 104 -10.77 -10.67 10.94
N ALA A 105 -9.61 -10.43 11.56
CA ALA A 105 -8.43 -9.90 10.88
C ALA A 105 -7.69 -10.96 10.04
N GLY A 106 -8.13 -12.23 10.05
CA GLY A 106 -7.51 -13.33 9.31
C GLY A 106 -6.47 -14.12 10.11
N GLY A 107 -6.34 -13.85 11.41
CA GLY A 107 -5.43 -14.52 12.33
C GLY A 107 -3.95 -14.22 12.10
N GLU A 108 -3.09 -14.86 12.89
CA GLU A 108 -1.63 -14.81 12.69
C GLU A 108 -1.17 -15.11 11.24
N PRO A 109 -1.79 -16.06 10.50
CA PRO A 109 -1.38 -16.32 9.11
C PRO A 109 -1.46 -15.08 8.20
N TYR A 110 -2.43 -14.19 8.40
CA TYR A 110 -2.53 -12.96 7.62
C TYR A 110 -1.38 -11.99 7.93
N LEU A 111 -1.00 -11.84 9.19
CA LEU A 111 0.14 -11.02 9.59
C LEU A 111 1.45 -11.55 8.97
N VAL A 112 1.64 -12.87 8.96
CA VAL A 112 2.78 -13.53 8.32
C VAL A 112 2.78 -13.30 6.80
N GLU A 113 1.62 -13.43 6.15
CA GLU A 113 1.47 -13.16 4.71
C GLU A 113 1.88 -11.73 4.37
N VAL A 114 1.36 -10.74 5.11
CA VAL A 114 1.64 -9.32 4.88
C VAL A 114 3.13 -9.01 5.06
N ALA A 115 3.75 -9.48 6.15
CA ALA A 115 5.18 -9.31 6.40
C ALA A 115 6.04 -9.99 5.32
N GLY A 116 5.64 -11.16 4.83
CA GLY A 116 6.33 -11.87 3.75
C GLY A 116 6.19 -11.20 2.39
N LYS A 117 5.05 -10.56 2.12
CA LYS A 117 4.76 -9.87 0.86
C LYS A 117 5.54 -8.55 0.73
N TYR A 118 5.66 -7.79 1.83
CA TYR A 118 6.36 -6.51 1.88
C TYR A 118 7.49 -6.54 2.90
N PHE A 119 8.61 -7.15 2.51
CA PHE A 119 9.76 -7.41 3.39
C PHE A 119 10.67 -6.19 3.64
N THR A 120 10.17 -4.96 3.46
CA THR A 120 10.97 -3.73 3.65
C THR A 120 10.11 -2.54 4.04
N ALA A 121 10.64 -1.70 4.93
CA ALA A 121 10.05 -0.41 5.31
C ALA A 121 10.46 0.75 4.36
N VAL A 122 11.19 0.47 3.28
CA VAL A 122 11.61 1.48 2.31
C VAL A 122 10.38 2.16 1.70
N GLY A 123 10.30 3.47 1.85
CA GLY A 123 9.19 4.26 1.32
C GLY A 123 7.89 4.15 2.11
N VAL A 124 7.92 3.67 3.37
CA VAL A 124 6.71 3.55 4.21
C VAL A 124 5.90 4.85 4.30
N GLU A 125 6.55 6.02 4.38
CA GLU A 125 5.86 7.31 4.38
C GLU A 125 5.08 7.55 3.08
N THR A 126 5.60 7.09 1.94
CA THR A 126 4.91 7.20 0.65
C THR A 126 3.65 6.34 0.65
N HIS A 127 3.73 5.12 1.18
CA HIS A 127 2.57 4.24 1.32
C HIS A 127 1.54 4.82 2.29
N ALA A 128 1.96 5.33 3.45
CA ALA A 128 1.09 6.00 4.41
C ALA A 128 0.39 7.22 3.78
N ARG A 129 1.10 8.04 2.99
CA ARG A 129 0.50 9.19 2.28
C ARG A 129 -0.53 8.75 1.24
N ILE A 130 -0.36 7.60 0.60
CA ILE A 130 -1.36 7.03 -0.33
C ILE A 130 -2.64 6.69 0.45
N VAL A 131 -2.51 5.98 1.57
CA VAL A 131 -3.65 5.61 2.44
C VAL A 131 -4.39 6.86 2.93
N ALA A 132 -3.67 7.85 3.47
CA ALA A 132 -4.24 9.11 3.96
C ALA A 132 -4.98 9.90 2.87
N ARG A 133 -4.41 9.98 1.66
CA ARG A 133 -5.02 10.65 0.52
C ARG A 133 -6.32 9.96 0.11
N ASP A 134 -6.31 8.64 0.01
CA ASP A 134 -7.48 7.89 -0.41
C ASP A 134 -8.59 7.98 0.65
N ALA A 135 -8.24 7.96 1.94
CA ALA A 135 -9.16 8.24 3.04
C ALA A 135 -9.78 9.65 2.99
N LEU A 136 -8.99 10.68 2.67
CA LEU A 136 -9.49 12.02 2.45
C LEU A 136 -10.52 12.04 1.31
N TYR A 137 -10.22 11.39 0.18
CA TYR A 137 -11.18 11.31 -0.92
C TYR A 137 -12.46 10.56 -0.55
N ARG A 138 -12.39 9.48 0.23
CA ARG A 138 -13.59 8.80 0.75
C ARG A 138 -14.45 9.75 1.58
N ARG A 139 -13.84 10.51 2.49
CA ARG A 139 -14.53 11.52 3.32
C ARG A 139 -15.18 12.62 2.48
N LEU A 140 -14.50 13.11 1.45
CA LEU A 140 -15.04 14.13 0.53
C LEU A 140 -16.24 13.61 -0.27
N ILE A 141 -16.17 12.36 -0.75
CA ILE A 141 -17.29 11.72 -1.47
C ILE A 141 -18.50 11.55 -0.53
N GLN A 142 -18.27 11.09 0.71
CA GLN A 142 -19.32 10.94 1.71
C GLN A 142 -19.98 12.26 2.09
N ALA A 143 -19.23 13.36 2.17
CA ALA A 143 -19.78 14.67 2.50
C ALA A 143 -20.53 15.34 1.34
N ALA A 144 -20.27 14.90 0.11
CA ALA A 144 -20.92 15.43 -1.09
C ALA A 144 -22.19 14.67 -1.51
N GLY A 145 -22.43 13.49 -0.92
CA GLY A 145 -23.63 12.67 -1.11
C GLY A 145 -24.66 12.91 0.00
#